data_AF-A0A670XUK4-F1
#
_entry.id   AF-A0A670XUK4-F1
#
_cell.length_a   1.000
_cell.length_b   1.000
_cell.length_c   1.000
_cell.angle_alpha   90.00
_cell.angle_beta   90.00
_cell.angle_gamma   90.00
#
_symmetry.space_group_name_H-M   'P 1'
#
loop_
_entity.id
_entity.type
_entity.pdbx_description
1 polymer ?
#
loop_
_entity_poly.entity_id
_entity_poly.type
_entity_poly.pdbx_seq_one_letter_code
_entity_poly.pdbx_strand_id
1 'polypeptide(L)'
;MGKPGFEGHHTFCNNQNNHKSYFIIIIIFLLALKAIPSLLSFCFQSGQPFKFSVLEICDRIKEEFQFLQAQYHSLKLECEKLATEKTEMQRHYVMYYEMSYGLNIEMHKQAEIVKRLTAICAQITPFLTQEHQQQVLQAMDRAKLVTMGELNNIIGVSEKEWKKENRRKEKKRKEW
;
A
#
# COMPACT_ATOMS: atom_id res chain seq x y z
N MET A 1 -8.54 7.25 27.44
CA MET A 1 -8.97 7.75 26.11
C MET A 1 -7.90 7.31 25.12
N GLY A 2 -8.04 6.38 24.19
CA GLY A 2 -9.13 5.58 23.65
C GLY A 2 -8.55 5.09 22.32
N LYS A 3 -8.03 3.85 22.28
CA LYS A 3 -7.41 3.28 21.07
C LYS A 3 -8.52 2.95 20.05
N PRO A 4 -8.41 3.32 18.76
CA PRO A 4 -9.25 2.71 17.74
C PRO A 4 -8.72 1.31 17.44
N GLY A 5 -9.59 0.32 17.65
CA GLY A 5 -9.36 -1.09 17.39
C GLY A 5 -9.18 -1.37 15.90
N PHE A 6 -8.20 -2.21 15.60
CA PHE A 6 -7.93 -2.75 14.28
C PHE A 6 -8.85 -3.95 14.02
N GLU A 7 -10.15 -3.73 13.93
CA GLU A 7 -11.12 -4.74 13.48
C GLU A 7 -11.33 -4.57 11.97
N GLY A 8 -10.48 -5.23 11.19
CA GLY A 8 -10.61 -5.26 9.72
C GLY A 8 -9.99 -6.50 9.07
N HIS A 9 -9.54 -7.46 9.87
CA HIS A 9 -8.99 -8.74 9.42
C HIS A 9 -10.00 -9.84 9.73
N HIS A 10 -11.08 -10.01 8.96
CA HIS A 10 -11.78 -11.31 8.90
C HIS A 10 -12.82 -11.47 7.76
N THR A 11 -13.11 -10.45 6.96
CA THR A 11 -14.15 -10.55 5.92
C THR A 11 -13.67 -11.00 4.54
N PHE A 12 -12.36 -11.05 4.26
CA PHE A 12 -11.87 -11.45 2.93
C PHE A 12 -11.79 -12.97 2.72
N CYS A 13 -11.81 -13.78 3.79
CA CYS A 13 -11.85 -15.24 3.68
C CYS A 13 -13.25 -15.81 3.41
N ASN A 14 -14.32 -15.03 3.54
CA ASN A 14 -15.68 -15.54 3.35
C ASN A 14 -16.07 -15.69 1.86
N ASN A 15 -15.35 -15.01 0.96
CA ASN A 15 -15.67 -15.05 -0.48
C ASN A 15 -15.07 -16.28 -1.21
N GLN A 16 -14.03 -16.89 -0.64
CA GLN A 16 -13.39 -18.08 -1.22
C GLN A 16 -14.24 -19.35 -1.04
N ASN A 17 -15.18 -19.36 -0.08
CA ASN A 17 -16.15 -20.46 0.12
C ASN A 17 -17.37 -20.34 -0.80
N ASN A 18 -17.78 -19.13 -1.18
CA ASN A 18 -18.88 -18.93 -2.14
C ASN A 18 -18.49 -19.45 -3.54
N HIS A 19 -17.24 -19.28 -3.95
CA HIS A 19 -16.74 -19.72 -5.26
C HIS A 19 -16.77 -21.24 -5.47
N LYS A 20 -16.59 -22.02 -4.38
CA LYS A 20 -16.71 -23.49 -4.41
C LYS A 20 -18.17 -23.93 -4.54
N SER A 21 -19.10 -23.20 -3.90
CA SER A 21 -20.54 -23.47 -4.03
C SER A 21 -21.05 -23.26 -5.45
N TYR A 22 -20.63 -22.19 -6.14
CA TYR A 22 -21.01 -21.98 -7.54
C TYR A 22 -20.42 -23.04 -8.48
N PHE A 23 -19.18 -23.48 -8.24
CA PHE A 23 -18.56 -24.55 -9.01
C PHE A 23 -19.28 -25.89 -8.84
N ILE A 24 -19.74 -26.19 -7.62
CA ILE A 24 -20.58 -27.36 -7.32
C ILE A 24 -21.95 -27.26 -8.01
N ILE A 25 -22.59 -26.08 -8.00
CA ILE A 25 -23.87 -25.86 -8.68
C ILE A 25 -23.72 -26.03 -10.20
N ILE A 26 -22.62 -25.56 -10.79
CA ILE A 26 -22.34 -25.72 -12.22
C ILE A 26 -22.04 -27.18 -12.58
N ILE A 27 -21.31 -27.91 -11.74
CA ILE A 27 -21.09 -29.36 -11.93
C ILE A 27 -22.40 -30.14 -11.79
N ILE A 28 -23.25 -29.80 -10.83
CA ILE A 28 -24.58 -30.39 -10.66
C ILE A 28 -25.45 -30.09 -11.89
N PHE A 29 -25.39 -28.87 -12.44
CA PHE A 29 -26.09 -28.50 -13.66
C PHE A 29 -25.57 -29.23 -14.91
N LEU A 30 -24.24 -29.42 -15.02
CA LEU A 30 -23.61 -30.20 -16.10
C LEU A 30 -23.90 -31.70 -16.00
N LEU A 31 -23.96 -32.26 -14.78
CA LEU A 31 -24.38 -33.65 -14.53
C LEU A 31 -25.87 -33.84 -14.86
N ALA A 32 -26.71 -32.86 -14.51
CA ALA A 32 -28.12 -32.86 -14.90
C ALA A 32 -28.28 -32.79 -16.42
N LEU A 33 -27.51 -31.94 -17.12
CA LEU A 33 -27.50 -31.85 -18.58
C LEU A 33 -27.03 -33.15 -19.26
N LYS A 34 -26.09 -33.88 -18.65
CA LYS A 34 -25.64 -35.19 -19.13
C LYS A 34 -26.66 -36.32 -18.90
N ALA A 35 -27.63 -36.10 -18.01
CA ALA A 35 -28.78 -36.97 -17.79
C ALA A 35 -29.99 -36.64 -18.71
N ILE A 36 -29.97 -35.51 -19.42
CA ILE A 36 -31.03 -35.11 -20.36
C ILE A 36 -31.10 -36.01 -21.61
N PRO A 37 -30.01 -36.52 -22.23
CA PRO A 37 -30.10 -37.46 -23.34
C PRO A 37 -30.84 -38.75 -22.99
N SER A 38 -30.69 -39.24 -21.75
CA SER A 38 -31.46 -40.38 -21.21
C SER A 38 -32.95 -40.05 -20.99
N LEU A 39 -33.31 -38.79 -20.72
CA LEU A 39 -34.70 -38.32 -20.64
C LEU A 39 -35.29 -37.97 -22.02
N LEU A 40 -34.46 -37.56 -22.98
CA LEU A 40 -34.87 -37.20 -24.34
C LEU A 40 -35.28 -38.44 -25.14
N SER A 41 -34.71 -39.61 -24.83
CA SER A 41 -35.19 -40.88 -25.37
C SER A 41 -36.59 -41.26 -24.83
N PHE A 42 -37.01 -40.71 -23.69
CA PHE A 42 -38.34 -40.91 -23.09
C PHE A 42 -39.38 -39.90 -23.61
N CYS A 43 -38.98 -38.70 -24.01
CA CYS A 43 -39.86 -37.64 -24.51
C CYS A 43 -40.13 -37.68 -26.03
N PHE A 44 -39.47 -38.56 -26.79
CA PHE A 44 -39.68 -38.69 -28.25
C PHE A 44 -40.99 -39.42 -28.59
N GLN A 45 -42.10 -38.95 -28.03
CA GLN A 45 -43.44 -39.37 -28.41
C GLN A 45 -44.38 -38.16 -28.40
N SER A 46 -44.30 -37.36 -29.47
CA SER A 46 -45.37 -36.58 -30.10
C SER A 46 -44.76 -35.37 -30.84
N GLY A 47 -45.08 -35.26 -32.13
CA GLY A 47 -44.36 -34.43 -33.09
C GLY A 47 -44.79 -32.96 -33.14
N GLN A 48 -43.83 -32.06 -32.91
CA GLN A 48 -43.90 -30.64 -33.27
C GLN A 48 -42.52 -30.18 -33.82
N PRO A 49 -42.46 -29.31 -34.84
CA PRO A 49 -41.22 -28.90 -35.48
C PRO A 49 -40.56 -27.76 -34.69
N PHE A 50 -40.00 -28.07 -33.53
CA PHE A 50 -39.05 -27.18 -32.83
C PHE A 50 -37.65 -27.39 -33.43
N LYS A 51 -37.38 -26.75 -34.58
CA LYS A 51 -36.03 -26.68 -35.17
C LYS A 51 -35.27 -25.46 -34.65
N PHE A 52 -34.99 -25.46 -33.36
CA PHE A 52 -33.69 -25.00 -32.87
C PHE A 52 -33.05 -26.27 -32.32
N SER A 53 -32.06 -26.80 -33.04
CA SER A 53 -31.49 -28.10 -32.73
C SER A 53 -30.95 -28.04 -31.31
N VAL A 54 -31.34 -28.98 -30.44
CA VAL A 54 -30.82 -29.10 -29.06
C VAL A 54 -29.29 -29.05 -29.04
N LEU A 55 -28.65 -29.47 -30.13
CA LEU A 55 -27.21 -29.36 -30.37
C LEU A 55 -26.70 -27.91 -30.41
N GLU A 56 -27.39 -27.01 -31.13
CA GLU A 56 -27.04 -25.59 -31.24
C GLU A 56 -27.13 -24.87 -29.89
N ILE A 57 -28.11 -25.26 -29.06
CA ILE A 57 -28.25 -24.74 -27.69
C ILE A 57 -27.09 -25.24 -26.82
N CYS A 58 -26.70 -26.51 -26.95
CA CYS A 58 -25.55 -27.06 -26.22
C CYS A 58 -24.22 -26.38 -26.63
N ASP A 59 -24.04 -26.09 -27.92
CA ASP A 59 -22.85 -25.41 -28.43
C ASP A 59 -22.78 -23.96 -27.92
N ARG A 60 -23.90 -23.23 -27.93
CA ARG A 60 -23.98 -21.87 -27.35
C ARG A 60 -23.64 -21.87 -25.85
N ILE A 61 -24.18 -22.82 -25.08
CA ILE A 61 -23.87 -22.94 -23.64
C ILE A 61 -22.38 -23.24 -23.44
N LYS A 62 -21.77 -24.05 -24.30
CA LYS A 62 -20.34 -24.37 -24.23
C LYS A 62 -19.47 -23.14 -24.51
N GLU A 63 -19.82 -22.34 -25.51
CA GLU A 63 -19.14 -21.08 -25.82
C GLU A 63 -19.28 -20.05 -24.69
N GLU A 64 -20.49 -19.88 -24.14
CA GLU A 64 -20.73 -19.02 -22.98
C GLU A 64 -19.92 -19.46 -21.76
N PHE A 65 -19.81 -20.77 -21.52
CA PHE A 65 -18.99 -21.31 -20.43
C PHE A 65 -17.50 -21.07 -20.67
N GLN A 66 -16.99 -21.31 -21.89
CA GLN A 66 -15.59 -21.05 -22.23
C GLN A 66 -15.24 -19.56 -22.11
N PHE A 67 -16.15 -18.68 -22.55
CA PHE A 67 -16.01 -17.24 -22.39
C PHE A 67 -15.96 -16.85 -20.91
N LEU A 68 -16.88 -17.36 -20.09
CA LEU A 68 -16.90 -17.10 -18.66
C LEU A 68 -15.64 -17.63 -17.96
N GLN A 69 -15.15 -18.81 -18.35
CA GLN A 69 -13.91 -19.38 -17.84
C GLN A 69 -12.70 -18.51 -18.16
N ALA A 70 -12.63 -17.95 -19.38
CA ALA A 70 -11.56 -17.02 -19.78
C ALA A 70 -11.62 -15.71 -18.97
N GLN A 71 -12.81 -15.14 -18.78
CA GLN A 71 -13.00 -13.94 -17.95
C GLN A 71 -12.59 -14.19 -16.50
N TYR A 72 -12.95 -15.35 -15.93
CA TYR A 72 -12.55 -15.73 -14.57
C TYR A 72 -11.03 -15.86 -14.44
N HIS A 73 -10.36 -16.47 -15.41
CA HIS A 73 -8.90 -16.60 -15.38
C HIS A 73 -8.22 -15.22 -15.44
N SER A 74 -8.69 -14.33 -16.31
CA SER A 74 -8.20 -12.95 -16.38
C SER A 74 -8.38 -12.22 -15.05
N LEU A 75 -9.58 -12.29 -14.45
CA LEU A 75 -9.88 -11.66 -13.17
C LEU A 75 -9.04 -12.22 -12.02
N LYS A 76 -8.76 -13.54 -12.04
CA LYS A 76 -7.90 -14.18 -11.05
C LYS A 76 -6.48 -13.61 -11.10
N LEU A 77 -5.90 -13.48 -12.29
CA LEU A 77 -4.56 -12.90 -12.46
C LEU A 77 -4.52 -11.44 -11.99
N GLU A 78 -5.57 -10.67 -12.26
CA GLU A 78 -5.68 -9.29 -11.78
C GLU A 78 -5.75 -9.22 -10.25
N CYS A 79 -6.49 -10.14 -9.61
CA CYS A 79 -6.55 -10.25 -8.16
C CYS A 79 -5.20 -10.63 -7.54
N GLU A 80 -4.45 -11.56 -8.15
CA GLU A 80 -3.10 -11.91 -7.72
C GLU A 80 -2.15 -10.72 -7.83
N LYS A 81 -2.22 -9.97 -8.94
CA LYS A 81 -1.46 -8.72 -9.11
C LYS A 81 -1.81 -7.70 -8.03
N LEU A 82 -3.08 -7.41 -7.80
CA LEU A 82 -3.52 -6.47 -6.76
C LEU A 82 -3.07 -6.89 -5.35
N ALA A 83 -3.04 -8.20 -5.07
CA ALA A 83 -2.52 -8.70 -3.80
C ALA A 83 -1.03 -8.38 -3.63
N THR A 84 -0.22 -8.50 -4.69
CA THR A 84 1.21 -8.13 -4.66
C THR A 84 1.41 -6.61 -4.52
N GLU A 85 0.62 -5.80 -5.22
CA GLU A 85 0.69 -4.34 -5.09
C GLU A 85 0.29 -3.89 -3.67
N LYS A 86 -0.68 -4.56 -3.05
CA LYS A 86 -1.09 -4.31 -1.66
C LYS A 86 0.04 -4.58 -0.68
N THR A 87 0.76 -5.69 -0.81
CA THR A 87 1.88 -6.01 0.11
C THR A 87 3.05 -5.06 -0.08
N GLU A 88 3.33 -4.67 -1.31
CA GLU A 88 4.33 -3.67 -1.67
C GLU A 88 4.02 -2.30 -1.03
N MET A 89 2.77 -1.85 -1.20
CA MET A 89 2.29 -0.61 -0.61
C MET A 89 2.35 -0.66 0.92
N GLN A 90 1.99 -1.79 1.54
CA GLN A 90 2.09 -1.98 2.98
C GLN A 90 3.53 -1.83 3.48
N ARG A 91 4.51 -2.38 2.75
CA ARG A 91 5.93 -2.24 3.11
C ARG A 91 6.39 -0.79 3.04
N HIS A 92 6.01 -0.05 2.00
CA HIS A 92 6.29 1.38 1.92
C HIS A 92 5.61 2.16 3.04
N TYR A 93 4.35 1.84 3.35
CA TYR A 93 3.60 2.49 4.42
C TYR A 93 4.30 2.36 5.78
N VAL A 94 4.72 1.14 6.16
CA VAL A 94 5.43 0.89 7.42
C VAL A 94 6.76 1.65 7.45
N MET A 95 7.54 1.60 6.37
CA MET A 95 8.81 2.31 6.27
C MET A 95 8.64 3.83 6.45
N TYR A 96 7.64 4.43 5.78
CA TYR A 96 7.35 5.85 5.92
C TYR A 96 6.88 6.21 7.33
N TYR A 97 6.09 5.35 7.97
CA TYR A 97 5.61 5.56 9.33
C TYR A 97 6.78 5.61 10.33
N GLU A 98 7.70 4.64 10.27
CA GLU A 98 8.87 4.59 11.15
C GLU A 98 9.79 5.79 10.92
N MET A 99 10.06 6.12 9.65
CA MET A 99 10.89 7.27 9.29
C MET A 99 10.26 8.58 9.76
N SER A 100 8.97 8.80 9.51
CA SER A 100 8.25 10.00 9.92
C SER A 100 8.26 10.16 11.43
N TYR A 101 8.06 9.07 12.18
CA TYR A 101 8.12 9.09 13.64
C TYR A 101 9.52 9.47 14.15
N GLY A 102 10.58 8.87 13.59
CA GLY A 102 11.95 9.20 13.94
C GLY A 102 12.31 10.67 13.65
N LEU A 103 11.94 11.16 12.47
CA LEU A 103 12.12 12.56 12.08
C LEU A 103 11.34 13.50 13.02
N ASN A 104 10.13 13.13 13.41
CA ASN A 104 9.29 13.93 14.29
C ASN A 104 9.90 14.09 15.69
N ILE A 105 10.43 13.01 16.26
CA ILE A 105 11.14 13.07 17.55
C ILE A 105 12.34 14.00 17.46
N GLU A 106 13.19 13.83 16.45
CA GLU A 106 14.41 14.63 16.33
C GLU A 106 14.06 16.10 16.05
N MET A 107 13.03 16.39 15.28
CA MET A 107 12.52 17.75 15.08
C MET A 107 12.12 18.41 16.41
N HIS A 108 11.32 17.73 17.24
CA HIS A 108 10.92 18.27 18.55
C HIS A 108 12.12 18.46 19.48
N LYS A 109 13.07 17.54 19.45
CA LYS A 109 14.32 17.66 20.22
C LYS A 109 15.13 18.87 19.80
N GLN A 110 15.33 19.09 18.51
CA GLN A 110 16.04 20.28 18.01
C GLN A 110 15.30 21.58 18.34
N ALA A 111 13.96 21.60 18.25
CA ALA A 111 13.15 22.76 18.63
C ALA A 111 13.34 23.12 20.12
N GLU A 112 13.36 22.12 21.01
CA GLU A 112 13.60 22.35 22.44
C GLU A 112 15.03 22.83 22.72
N ILE A 113 16.03 22.30 22.01
CA ILE A 113 17.42 22.80 22.10
C ILE A 113 17.48 24.28 21.69
N VAL A 114 16.90 24.63 20.54
CA VAL A 114 16.87 26.03 20.06
C VAL A 114 16.18 26.95 21.06
N LYS A 115 15.08 26.51 21.66
CA LYS A 115 14.36 27.26 22.71
C LYS A 115 15.23 27.51 23.93
N ARG A 116 15.93 26.47 24.43
CA ARG A 116 16.81 26.59 25.60
C ARG A 116 18.01 27.49 25.33
N LEU A 117 18.65 27.34 24.17
CA LEU A 117 19.77 28.19 23.77
C LEU A 117 19.32 29.65 23.63
N THR A 118 18.16 29.89 23.03
CA THR A 118 17.57 31.24 22.92
C THR A 118 17.33 31.85 24.31
N ALA A 119 16.80 31.06 25.25
CA ALA A 119 16.57 31.52 26.62
C ALA A 119 17.88 31.85 27.35
N ILE A 120 18.92 31.04 27.19
CA ILE A 120 20.25 31.31 27.77
C ILE A 120 20.83 32.60 27.18
N CYS A 121 20.77 32.78 25.85
CA CYS A 121 21.24 34.01 25.21
C CYS A 121 20.50 35.24 25.77
N ALA A 122 19.17 35.17 25.91
CA ALA A 122 18.38 36.26 26.47
C ALA A 122 18.75 36.60 27.92
N GLN A 123 19.11 35.59 28.73
CA GLN A 123 19.57 35.80 30.11
C GLN A 123 20.94 36.46 30.18
N ILE A 124 21.83 36.19 29.22
CA ILE A 124 23.19 36.78 29.18
C ILE A 124 23.17 38.21 28.66
N THR A 125 22.28 38.54 27.71
CA THR A 125 22.17 39.87 27.09
C THR A 125 22.25 41.06 28.06
N PRO A 126 21.48 41.14 29.16
CA PRO A 126 21.51 42.31 30.06
C PRO A 126 22.86 42.55 30.75
N PHE A 127 23.77 41.57 30.77
CA PHE A 127 25.11 41.71 31.36
C PHE A 127 26.14 42.27 30.38
N LEU A 128 25.79 42.49 29.12
CA LEU A 128 26.66 43.05 28.09
C LEU A 128 26.54 44.58 28.01
N THR A 129 27.55 45.23 27.44
CA THR A 129 27.50 46.68 27.12
C THR A 129 26.41 46.96 26.09
N GLN A 130 25.85 48.17 26.10
CA GLN A 130 24.70 48.55 25.26
C GLN A 130 24.93 48.31 23.76
N GLU A 131 26.16 48.54 23.27
CA GLU A 131 26.54 48.23 21.88
C GLU A 131 26.49 46.71 21.59
N HIS A 132 27.10 45.90 22.46
CA HIS A 132 27.11 44.45 22.30
C HIS A 132 25.71 43.83 22.46
N GLN A 133 24.85 44.42 23.30
CA GLN A 133 23.46 43.98 23.43
C GLN A 133 22.74 44.02 22.08
N GLN A 134 22.85 45.14 21.37
CA GLN A 134 22.17 45.31 20.09
C GLN A 134 22.73 44.37 19.01
N GLN A 135 24.05 44.16 18.97
CA GLN A 135 24.69 43.20 18.06
C GLN A 135 24.24 41.75 18.32
N VAL A 136 24.18 41.33 19.59
CA VAL A 136 23.75 39.97 19.97
C VAL A 136 22.27 39.73 19.62
N LEU A 137 21.39 40.70 19.89
CA LEU A 137 19.97 40.60 19.54
C LEU A 137 19.79 40.46 18.02
N GLN A 138 20.46 41.30 17.24
CA GLN A 138 20.40 41.24 15.78
C GLN A 138 20.94 39.91 15.22
N ALA A 139 22.07 39.43 15.75
CA ALA A 139 22.66 38.16 15.34
C ALA A 139 21.74 36.98 15.69
N MET A 140 21.12 37.00 16.87
CA MET A 140 20.18 35.95 17.30
C MET A 140 18.94 35.90 16.40
N ASP A 141 18.39 37.04 16.00
CA ASP A 141 17.22 37.08 15.11
C ASP A 141 17.57 36.58 13.70
N ARG A 142 18.75 36.94 13.18
CA ARG A 142 19.23 36.40 11.91
C ARG A 142 19.47 34.89 11.97
N ALA A 143 20.01 34.38 13.08
CA ALA A 143 20.31 32.96 13.27
C ALA A 143 19.04 32.08 13.28
N LYS A 144 17.90 32.62 13.73
CA LYS A 144 16.60 31.92 13.71
C LYS A 144 15.98 31.88 12.31
N LEU A 145 16.41 32.75 11.40
CA LEU A 145 15.89 32.82 10.04
C LEU A 145 16.73 31.93 9.11
N VAL A 146 16.22 30.72 8.85
CA VAL A 146 16.81 29.80 7.86
C VAL A 146 16.07 29.97 6.54
N THR A 147 16.79 30.34 5.49
CA THR A 147 16.24 30.49 4.14
C THR A 147 16.14 29.13 3.43
N MET A 148 15.29 29.02 2.41
CA MET A 148 15.18 27.80 1.61
C MET A 148 16.49 27.43 0.90
N GLY A 149 17.29 28.42 0.50
CA GLY A 149 18.61 28.18 -0.09
C GLY A 149 19.58 27.54 0.90
N GLU A 150 19.65 28.07 2.13
CA GLU A 150 20.47 27.49 3.21
C GLU A 150 19.97 26.09 3.61
N LEU A 151 18.65 25.91 3.72
CA LEU A 151 18.06 24.62 4.03
C LEU A 151 18.42 23.56 2.98
N ASN A 152 18.26 23.88 1.70
CA ASN A 152 18.60 22.99 0.60
C ASN A 152 20.10 22.64 0.60
N ASN A 153 20.96 23.61 0.92
CA ASN A 153 22.40 23.37 1.07
C ASN A 153 22.70 22.40 2.22
N ILE A 154 22.07 22.58 3.39
CA ILE A 154 22.26 21.72 4.56
C ILE A 154 21.80 20.27 4.27
N ILE A 155 20.63 20.11 3.64
CA ILE A 155 20.11 18.81 3.23
C ILE A 155 21.10 18.14 2.27
N GLY A 156 21.58 18.86 1.25
CA GLY A 156 22.53 18.34 0.28
C GLY A 156 23.88 17.94 0.87
N VAL A 157 24.38 18.66 1.88
CA VAL A 157 25.60 18.28 2.62
C VAL A 157 25.36 17.01 3.43
N SER A 158 24.24 16.94 4.15
CA SER A 158 23.87 15.78 4.97
C SER A 158 23.74 14.51 4.13
N GLU A 159 23.15 14.61 2.94
CA GLU A 159 23.04 13.49 1.99
C GLU A 159 24.41 12.99 1.52
N LYS A 160 25.33 13.91 1.21
CA LYS A 160 26.70 13.55 0.79
C LYS A 160 27.46 12.83 1.88
N GLU A 161 27.34 13.28 3.13
CA GLU A 161 27.99 12.64 4.28
C GLU A 161 27.41 11.26 4.56
N TRP A 162 26.08 11.11 4.52
CA TRP A 162 25.42 9.81 4.65
C TRP A 162 25.90 8.82 3.57
N LYS A 163 26.02 9.28 2.32
CA LYS A 163 26.55 8.48 1.21
C LYS A 163 28.01 8.06 1.45
N LYS A 164 28.87 8.96 1.96
CA LYS A 164 30.26 8.63 2.30
C LYS A 164 30.32 7.58 3.40
N GLU A 165 29.53 7.76 4.45
CA GLU A 165 29.50 6.86 5.60
C GLU A 165 29.02 5.46 5.20
N ASN A 166 27.98 5.37 4.36
CA ASN A 166 27.54 4.08 3.82
C ASN A 166 28.61 3.40 2.97
N ARG A 167 29.35 4.14 2.14
CA ARG A 167 30.49 3.57 1.41
C ARG A 167 31.58 3.05 2.36
N ARG A 168 31.82 3.72 3.49
CA ARG A 168 32.77 3.24 4.50
C ARG A 168 32.29 1.94 5.17
N LYS A 169 31.01 1.88 5.55
CA LYS A 169 30.39 0.68 6.13
C LYS A 169 30.39 -0.50 5.16
N GLU A 170 30.13 -0.23 3.88
CA GLU A 170 30.16 -1.24 2.82
C GLU A 170 31.57 -1.83 2.61
N LYS A 171 32.60 -0.98 2.61
CA LYS A 171 34.00 -1.44 2.54
C LYS A 171 34.34 -2.35 3.72
N LYS A 172 34.00 -1.92 4.94
CA LYS A 172 34.19 -2.74 6.15
C LYS A 172 33.46 -4.08 6.06
N ARG A 173 32.22 -4.11 5.54
CA ARG A 173 31.47 -5.38 5.35
C ARG A 173 32.12 -6.35 4.36
N LYS A 174 32.96 -5.87 3.44
CA LYS A 174 33.66 -6.70 2.45
C LYS A 174 35.05 -7.15 2.90
N GLU A 175 35.55 -6.57 4.00
CA GLU A 175 36.83 -6.93 4.62
C GLU A 175 36.70 -8.09 5.63
N TRP A 176 35.47 -8.50 5.96
CA TRP A 176 35.13 -9.67 6.78
C TRP A 176 34.32 -10.67 5.95
#